data_AF-D9W9N0-F1
#
_entry.id   AF-D9W9N0-F1
#
_cell.length_a   1.000
_cell.length_b   1.000
_cell.length_c   1.000
_cell.angle_alpha   90.00
_cell.angle_beta   90.00
_cell.angle_gamma   90.00
#
_symmetry.space_group_name_H-M   'P 1'
#
loop_
_entity.id
_entity.type
_entity.pdbx_description
1 polymer ?
#
loop_
_entity_poly.entity_id
_entity_poly.type
_entity_poly.pdbx_seq_one_letter_code
_entity_poly.pdbx_strand_id
1 'polypeptide(L)'
;MVHESRPLVLDPTGSDINAEADRVRSQGPATPVGLPGGLVAWAISRQSLLKQLLTDPRVSKNPRLHWRAWHEGEVTSDWPLINWVAVQNMFTAYGADHRRLRTLVSKAFTARRTAALRPRIEAISADLLDRLAAAPPGEPVDLREGYAYPLPLQVIYELFGLTDEGLRARMSAFADSSFRTTTSPEEVAAASAEMDAIMAALVASKRERPGDDLTSG
;
A
#
# COMPACT_ATOMS: atom_id res chain seq x y z
N MET A 1 2.64 17.71 -35.47
CA MET A 1 1.28 18.03 -35.00
C MET A 1 0.92 16.99 -33.95
N VAL A 2 1.20 17.25 -32.68
CA VAL A 2 0.88 16.31 -31.59
C VAL A 2 -0.63 16.41 -31.40
N HIS A 3 -1.35 15.33 -31.67
CA HIS A 3 -2.78 15.26 -31.38
C HIS A 3 -2.90 15.33 -29.85
N GLU A 4 -3.30 16.49 -29.30
CA GLU A 4 -3.64 16.65 -27.89
C GLU A 4 -4.90 15.82 -27.61
N SER A 5 -4.71 14.51 -27.48
CA SER A 5 -5.74 13.59 -27.06
C SER A 5 -6.02 13.90 -25.60
N ARG A 6 -7.27 14.27 -25.30
CA ARG A 6 -7.74 14.51 -23.94
C ARG A 6 -7.34 13.31 -23.04
N PRO A 7 -6.79 13.54 -21.84
CA PRO A 7 -6.39 12.45 -20.95
C PRO A 7 -7.53 11.48 -20.69
N LEU A 8 -7.23 10.18 -20.67
CA LEU A 8 -8.19 9.17 -20.26
C LEU A 8 -8.41 9.30 -18.75
N VAL A 9 -9.59 9.74 -18.32
CA VAL A 9 -9.93 9.87 -16.90
C VAL A 9 -10.15 8.47 -16.33
N LEU A 10 -9.40 8.13 -15.28
CA LEU A 10 -9.54 6.87 -14.57
C LEU A 10 -10.82 6.88 -13.72
N ASP A 11 -11.55 5.77 -13.74
CA ASP A 11 -12.73 5.55 -12.92
C ASP A 11 -12.32 5.31 -11.46
N PRO A 12 -12.60 6.24 -10.53
CA PRO A 12 -12.21 6.08 -9.13
C PRO A 12 -12.95 4.95 -8.41
N THR A 13 -14.05 4.43 -8.99
CA THR A 13 -14.82 3.31 -8.43
C THR A 13 -14.27 1.95 -8.84
N GLY A 14 -13.43 1.89 -9.88
CA GLY A 14 -12.89 0.63 -10.41
C GLY A 14 -13.96 -0.32 -10.95
N SER A 15 -15.05 0.20 -11.52
CA SER A 15 -16.21 -0.59 -11.94
C SER A 15 -15.88 -1.63 -13.03
N ASP A 16 -14.92 -1.33 -13.90
CA ASP A 16 -14.38 -2.26 -14.90
C ASP A 16 -12.87 -2.03 -15.13
N ILE A 17 -12.07 -2.52 -14.18
CA ILE A 17 -10.60 -2.37 -14.21
C ILE A 17 -9.95 -2.99 -15.45
N ASN A 18 -10.56 -4.03 -16.03
CA ASN A 18 -9.98 -4.74 -17.17
C ASN A 18 -10.19 -3.94 -18.46
N ALA A 19 -11.42 -3.48 -18.71
CA ALA A 19 -11.70 -2.65 -19.86
C ALA A 19 -10.97 -1.31 -19.79
N GLU A 20 -10.88 -0.71 -18.59
CA GLU A 20 -10.09 0.52 -18.41
C GLU A 20 -8.60 0.28 -18.73
N ALA A 21 -8.02 -0.81 -18.23
CA ALA A 21 -6.63 -1.15 -18.51
C ALA A 21 -6.39 -1.43 -20.01
N ASP A 22 -7.35 -2.04 -20.72
CA ASP A 22 -7.29 -2.22 -22.17
C ASP A 22 -7.33 -0.89 -22.92
N ARG A 23 -8.19 0.05 -22.50
CA ARG A 23 -8.24 1.39 -23.09
C ARG A 23 -6.94 2.17 -22.88
N VAL A 24 -6.31 2.04 -21.72
CA VAL A 24 -5.00 2.65 -21.46
C VAL A 24 -3.92 2.02 -22.35
N ARG A 25 -3.90 0.69 -22.48
CA ARG A 25 -2.96 -0.05 -23.34
C ARG A 25 -3.13 0.29 -24.82
N SER A 26 -4.36 0.48 -25.30
CA SER A 26 -4.63 0.76 -26.72
C SER A 26 -4.12 2.14 -27.16
N GLN A 27 -3.86 3.07 -26.24
CA GLN A 27 -3.31 4.40 -26.55
C GLN A 27 -1.79 4.43 -26.68
N GLY A 28 -1.10 3.33 -26.37
CA GLY A 28 0.35 3.20 -26.51
C GLY A 28 1.06 2.89 -25.19
N PRO A 29 2.40 2.86 -25.21
CA PRO A 29 3.21 2.40 -24.08
C PRO A 29 3.22 3.36 -22.88
N ALA A 30 2.91 4.65 -23.12
CA ALA A 30 2.78 5.70 -22.12
C ALA A 30 1.60 6.59 -22.51
N THR A 31 0.60 6.66 -21.63
CA THR A 31 -0.69 7.28 -21.91
C THR A 31 -0.98 8.36 -20.86
N PRO A 32 -1.31 9.61 -21.24
CA PRO A 32 -1.80 10.61 -20.30
C PRO A 32 -3.14 10.17 -19.72
N VAL A 33 -3.22 10.10 -18.39
CA VAL A 33 -4.44 9.75 -17.65
C VAL A 33 -4.83 10.86 -16.69
N GLY A 34 -6.13 11.09 -16.57
CA GLY A 34 -6.71 11.99 -15.56
C GLY A 34 -6.90 11.23 -14.25
N LEU A 35 -6.34 11.77 -13.17
CA LEU A 35 -6.54 11.34 -11.80
C LEU A 35 -7.73 12.09 -11.17
N PRO A 36 -8.24 11.64 -10.01
CA PRO A 36 -9.19 12.42 -9.22
C PRO A 36 -8.70 13.87 -9.02
N GLY A 37 -9.60 14.85 -9.04
CA GLY A 37 -9.23 16.26 -8.89
C GLY A 37 -8.62 16.93 -10.13
N GLY A 38 -8.59 16.23 -11.29
CA GLY A 38 -8.19 16.84 -12.57
C GLY A 38 -6.69 16.87 -12.85
N LEU A 39 -5.88 16.30 -11.94
CA LEU A 39 -4.44 16.12 -12.16
C LEU A 39 -4.18 15.14 -13.30
N VAL A 40 -3.17 15.41 -14.11
CA VAL A 40 -2.75 14.53 -15.21
C VAL A 40 -1.46 13.81 -14.85
N ALA A 41 -1.43 12.51 -15.06
CA ALA A 41 -0.25 11.66 -14.89
C ALA A 41 0.00 10.81 -16.14
N TRP A 42 1.17 10.19 -16.22
CA TRP A 42 1.49 9.20 -17.25
C TRP A 42 1.24 7.79 -16.73
N ALA A 43 0.33 7.05 -17.36
CA ALA A 43 0.17 5.62 -17.14
C ALA A 43 1.10 4.85 -18.10
N ILE A 44 1.98 4.02 -17.53
CA ILE A 44 2.93 3.22 -18.31
C ILE A 44 2.38 1.80 -18.46
N SER A 45 2.06 1.42 -19.70
CA SER A 45 1.33 0.19 -20.01
C SER A 45 2.20 -0.89 -20.67
N ARG A 46 3.42 -0.52 -21.12
CA ARG A 46 4.39 -1.46 -21.70
C ARG A 46 5.43 -1.90 -20.66
N GLN A 47 5.53 -3.21 -20.45
CA GLN A 47 6.41 -3.82 -19.44
C GLN A 47 7.88 -3.39 -19.58
N SER A 48 8.42 -3.34 -20.80
CA SER A 48 9.82 -2.97 -21.01
C SER A 48 10.10 -1.51 -20.64
N LEU A 49 9.19 -0.60 -20.97
CA LEU A 49 9.27 0.81 -20.59
C LEU A 49 9.10 0.98 -19.08
N LEU A 50 8.14 0.26 -18.47
CA LEU A 50 7.96 0.27 -17.02
C LEU A 50 9.23 -0.18 -16.29
N LYS A 51 9.85 -1.28 -16.74
CA LYS A 51 11.12 -1.76 -16.18
C LYS A 51 12.24 -0.73 -16.31
N GLN A 52 12.36 -0.10 -17.48
CA GLN A 52 13.34 0.97 -17.69
C GLN A 52 13.13 2.10 -16.68
N LEU A 53 11.91 2.63 -16.58
CA LEU A 53 11.59 3.75 -15.68
C LEU A 53 11.76 3.40 -14.20
N LEU A 54 11.37 2.20 -13.77
CA LEU A 54 11.50 1.75 -12.38
C LEU A 54 12.96 1.58 -11.91
N THR A 55 13.91 1.50 -12.85
CA THR A 55 15.35 1.34 -12.55
C THR A 55 16.17 2.57 -12.91
N ASP A 56 15.58 3.55 -13.58
CA ASP A 56 16.27 4.77 -14.00
C ASP A 56 16.45 5.70 -12.78
N PRO A 57 17.69 6.08 -12.43
CA PRO A 57 17.94 6.92 -11.26
C PRO A 57 17.31 8.31 -11.39
N ARG A 58 16.89 8.75 -12.59
CA ARG A 58 16.22 10.04 -12.81
C ARG A 58 14.74 10.01 -12.44
N VAL A 59 14.14 8.83 -12.26
CA VAL A 59 12.74 8.68 -11.89
C VAL A 59 12.63 8.67 -10.36
N SER A 60 11.92 9.66 -9.82
CA SER A 60 11.77 9.85 -8.38
C SER A 60 10.37 9.54 -7.90
N LYS A 61 10.26 9.06 -6.65
CA LYS A 61 9.01 8.99 -5.90
C LYS A 61 8.84 10.12 -4.88
N ASN A 62 9.79 11.06 -4.80
CA ASN A 62 9.70 12.18 -3.86
C ASN A 62 9.02 13.38 -4.54
N PRO A 63 7.74 13.66 -4.21
CA PRO A 63 7.01 14.73 -4.86
C PRO A 63 7.57 16.12 -4.50
N ARG A 64 8.10 16.27 -3.28
CA ARG A 64 8.67 17.52 -2.76
C ARG A 64 9.99 17.92 -3.42
N LEU A 65 10.59 17.04 -4.22
CA LEU A 65 11.82 17.32 -4.96
C LEU A 65 11.59 17.39 -6.46
N HIS A 66 10.69 16.57 -7.00
CA HIS A 66 10.65 16.31 -8.45
C HIS A 66 9.25 16.32 -9.06
N TRP A 67 8.20 16.70 -8.32
CA TRP A 67 6.86 16.82 -8.89
C TRP A 67 6.42 18.28 -9.01
N ARG A 68 6.34 18.77 -10.25
CA ARG A 68 5.90 20.14 -10.55
C ARG A 68 4.55 20.49 -9.92
N ALA A 69 3.53 19.64 -10.08
CA ALA A 69 2.19 19.87 -9.54
C ALA A 69 2.17 20.02 -8.00
N TRP A 70 3.11 19.37 -7.30
CA TRP A 70 3.30 19.57 -5.87
C TRP A 70 3.82 20.98 -5.56
N HIS A 71 4.85 21.44 -6.27
CA HIS A 71 5.46 22.75 -6.06
C HIS A 71 4.55 23.91 -6.48
N GLU A 72 3.68 23.69 -7.46
CA GLU A 72 2.72 24.69 -7.95
C GLU A 72 1.42 24.72 -7.11
N GLY A 73 1.30 23.87 -6.09
CA GLY A 73 0.15 23.85 -5.20
C GLY A 73 -1.11 23.22 -5.81
N GLU A 74 -0.98 22.51 -6.93
CA GLU A 74 -2.08 21.76 -7.57
C GLU A 74 -2.45 20.50 -6.76
N VAL A 75 -1.49 19.97 -5.99
CA VAL A 75 -1.70 18.85 -5.06
C VAL A 75 -1.98 19.40 -3.67
N THR A 76 -3.24 19.39 -3.27
CA THR A 76 -3.71 19.89 -1.97
C THR A 76 -3.84 18.76 -0.94
N SER A 77 -3.91 19.10 0.35
CA SER A 77 -3.99 18.13 1.44
C SER A 77 -5.30 17.34 1.49
N ASP A 78 -6.36 17.85 0.85
CA ASP A 78 -7.68 17.23 0.71
C ASP A 78 -7.80 16.35 -0.54
N TRP A 79 -6.73 16.24 -1.34
CA TRP A 79 -6.74 15.40 -2.54
C TRP A 79 -6.95 13.92 -2.17
N PRO A 80 -7.89 13.18 -2.80
CA PRO A 80 -8.20 11.80 -2.40
C PRO A 80 -7.01 10.82 -2.45
N LEU A 81 -6.00 11.12 -3.27
CA LEU A 81 -4.80 10.28 -3.40
C LEU A 81 -3.60 10.79 -2.58
N ILE A 82 -3.79 11.81 -1.72
CA ILE A 82 -2.70 12.47 -0.99
C ILE A 82 -1.85 11.47 -0.17
N ASN A 83 -2.47 10.49 0.48
CA ASN A 83 -1.78 9.50 1.30
C ASN A 83 -0.83 8.60 0.49
N TRP A 84 -1.02 8.46 -0.82
CA TRP A 84 -0.15 7.65 -1.67
C TRP A 84 1.14 8.36 -2.07
N VAL A 85 1.16 9.69 -1.97
CA VAL A 85 2.26 10.52 -2.46
C VAL A 85 2.94 11.34 -1.34
N ALA A 86 2.19 11.75 -0.32
CA ALA A 86 2.65 12.72 0.67
C ALA A 86 3.39 12.10 1.86
N VAL A 87 3.21 10.80 2.12
CA VAL A 87 3.86 10.07 3.22
C VAL A 87 5.36 10.27 3.17
N GLN A 88 6.03 10.29 4.33
CA GLN A 88 7.49 10.46 4.42
C GLN A 88 8.13 9.20 5.00
N ASN A 89 8.35 8.23 4.13
CA ASN A 89 8.94 6.94 4.50
C ASN A 89 9.77 6.38 3.34
N MET A 90 10.19 5.10 3.44
CA MET A 90 10.97 4.44 2.39
C MET A 90 10.28 4.50 1.01
N PHE A 91 8.96 4.47 0.94
CA PHE A 91 8.19 4.39 -0.32
C PHE A 91 8.31 5.65 -1.19
N THR A 92 8.37 6.84 -0.56
CA THR A 92 8.43 8.15 -1.22
C THR A 92 9.80 8.83 -1.12
N ALA A 93 10.72 8.27 -0.34
CA ALA A 93 12.09 8.75 -0.26
C ALA A 93 12.83 8.57 -1.60
N TYR A 94 13.89 9.35 -1.80
CA TYR A 94 14.71 9.31 -3.01
C TYR A 94 16.21 9.38 -2.69
N GLY A 95 17.04 8.84 -3.57
CA GLY A 95 18.50 8.93 -3.46
C GLY A 95 19.05 8.32 -2.16
N ALA A 96 19.82 9.11 -1.41
CA ALA A 96 20.49 8.67 -0.19
C ALA A 96 19.50 8.29 0.93
N ASP A 97 18.41 9.04 1.09
CA ASP A 97 17.39 8.74 2.10
C ASP A 97 16.68 7.43 1.83
N HIS A 98 16.36 7.14 0.57
CA HIS A 98 15.77 5.85 0.20
C HIS A 98 16.73 4.71 0.57
N ARG A 99 18.03 4.82 0.27
CA ARG A 99 19.03 3.80 0.63
C ARG A 99 19.13 3.61 2.14
N ARG A 100 19.17 4.71 2.90
CA ARG A 100 19.22 4.68 4.37
C ARG A 100 18.01 3.95 4.95
N LEU A 101 16.79 4.36 4.57
CA LEU A 101 15.55 3.76 5.08
C LEU A 101 15.39 2.30 4.63
N ARG A 102 15.69 2.00 3.36
CA ARG A 102 15.62 0.65 2.81
C ARG A 102 16.59 -0.31 3.48
N THR A 103 17.75 0.17 3.94
CA THR A 103 18.74 -0.67 4.63
C THR A 103 18.19 -1.20 5.96
N LEU A 104 17.37 -0.43 6.67
CA LEU A 104 16.72 -0.87 7.91
C LEU A 104 15.69 -1.96 7.62
N VAL A 105 14.76 -1.68 6.70
CA VAL A 105 13.65 -2.60 6.35
C VAL A 105 14.16 -3.91 5.72
N SER A 106 15.16 -3.84 4.82
CA SER A 106 15.60 -5.03 4.06
C SER A 106 16.20 -6.13 4.93
N LYS A 107 16.71 -5.80 6.12
CA LYS A 107 17.23 -6.80 7.06
C LYS A 107 16.14 -7.77 7.56
N ALA A 108 14.90 -7.28 7.68
CA ALA A 108 13.76 -8.09 8.11
C ALA A 108 13.23 -9.02 7.01
N PHE A 109 13.44 -8.68 5.73
CA PHE A 109 12.92 -9.42 4.57
C PHE A 109 14.00 -10.23 3.82
N THR A 110 15.01 -10.73 4.54
CA THR A 110 16.00 -11.64 3.93
C THR A 110 15.38 -13.00 3.66
N ALA A 111 15.86 -13.72 2.63
CA ALA A 111 15.36 -15.06 2.28
C ALA A 111 15.34 -16.02 3.49
N ARG A 112 16.35 -15.94 4.37
CA ARG A 112 16.40 -16.73 5.60
C ARG A 112 15.28 -16.38 6.57
N ARG A 113 15.04 -15.09 6.84
CA ARG A 113 13.96 -14.64 7.74
C ARG A 113 12.59 -14.99 7.16
N THR A 114 12.39 -14.78 5.85
CA THR A 114 11.15 -15.17 5.17
C THR A 114 10.91 -16.68 5.23
N ALA A 115 11.94 -17.52 5.02
CA ALA A 115 11.81 -18.96 5.16
C ALA A 115 11.48 -19.41 6.59
N ALA A 116 11.98 -18.69 7.60
CA ALA A 116 11.67 -18.97 9.01
C ALA A 116 10.20 -18.69 9.38
N LEU A 117 9.47 -17.88 8.60
CA LEU A 117 8.04 -17.65 8.80
C LEU A 117 7.18 -18.82 8.32
N ARG A 118 7.71 -19.74 7.51
CA ARG A 118 6.93 -20.83 6.90
C ARG A 118 6.12 -21.65 7.92
N PRO A 119 6.71 -22.18 9.01
CA PRO A 119 5.95 -22.98 9.98
C PRO A 119 4.81 -22.18 10.61
N ARG A 120 5.01 -20.87 10.78
CA ARG A 120 4.00 -20.01 11.39
C ARG A 120 2.88 -19.64 10.44
N ILE A 121 3.20 -19.37 9.17
CA ILE A 121 2.21 -19.21 8.10
C ILE A 121 1.37 -20.48 7.92
N GLU A 122 2.00 -21.66 8.01
CA GLU A 122 1.30 -22.96 7.97
C GLU A 122 0.32 -23.10 9.15
N ALA A 123 0.74 -22.72 10.37
CA ALA A 123 -0.14 -22.73 11.54
C ALA A 123 -1.33 -21.77 11.40
N ILE A 124 -1.10 -20.52 10.99
CA ILE A 124 -2.18 -19.54 10.76
C ILE A 124 -3.14 -20.05 9.68
N SER A 125 -2.60 -20.64 8.61
CA SER A 125 -3.41 -21.20 7.53
C SER A 125 -4.29 -22.35 8.02
N ALA A 126 -3.73 -23.28 8.80
CA ALA A 126 -4.48 -24.39 9.39
C ALA A 126 -5.60 -23.88 10.31
N ASP A 127 -5.29 -22.95 11.22
CA ASP A 127 -6.28 -22.38 12.14
C ASP A 127 -7.45 -21.71 11.40
N LEU A 128 -7.17 -20.98 10.30
CA LEU A 128 -8.20 -20.33 9.49
C LEU A 128 -9.04 -21.35 8.71
N LEU A 129 -8.41 -22.41 8.17
CA LEU A 129 -9.12 -23.48 7.47
C LEU A 129 -9.99 -24.31 8.42
N ASP A 130 -9.52 -24.58 9.64
CA ASP A 130 -10.29 -25.30 10.66
C ASP A 130 -11.55 -24.52 11.07
N ARG A 131 -11.47 -23.19 11.17
CA ARG A 131 -12.64 -22.33 11.41
C ARG A 131 -13.65 -22.40 10.27
N LEU A 132 -13.17 -22.40 9.03
CA LEU A 132 -14.04 -22.56 7.86
C LEU A 132 -14.68 -23.96 7.81
N ALA A 133 -13.93 -25.00 8.17
CA ALA A 133 -14.40 -26.38 8.20
C ALA A 133 -15.46 -26.65 9.28
N ALA A 134 -15.59 -25.77 10.28
CA ALA A 134 -16.63 -25.84 11.30
C ALA A 134 -18.02 -25.46 10.76
N ALA A 135 -18.11 -24.89 9.55
CA ALA A 135 -19.39 -24.64 8.89
C ALA A 135 -20.10 -25.96 8.53
N PRO A 136 -21.44 -26.02 8.54
CA PRO A 136 -22.17 -27.22 8.16
C PRO A 136 -21.83 -27.68 6.74
N PRO A 137 -21.72 -29.00 6.49
CA PRO A 137 -21.45 -29.51 5.15
C PRO A 137 -22.48 -29.03 4.12
N GLY A 138 -21.99 -28.50 3.00
CA GLY A 138 -22.84 -28.01 1.90
C GLY A 138 -23.24 -26.53 2.01
N GLU A 139 -22.94 -25.87 3.14
CA GLU A 139 -23.17 -24.42 3.26
C GLU A 139 -22.06 -23.62 2.58
N PRO A 140 -22.40 -22.54 1.86
CA PRO A 140 -21.39 -21.64 1.31
C PRO A 140 -20.67 -20.90 2.44
N VAL A 141 -19.35 -20.78 2.30
CA VAL A 141 -18.51 -19.97 3.19
C VAL A 141 -17.82 -18.86 2.39
N ASP A 142 -17.60 -17.71 3.03
CA ASP A 142 -16.83 -16.62 2.44
C ASP A 142 -15.32 -16.85 2.64
N LEU A 143 -14.65 -17.32 1.59
CA LEU A 143 -13.21 -17.56 1.62
C LEU A 143 -12.39 -16.26 1.75
N ARG A 144 -12.93 -15.12 1.31
CA ARG A 144 -12.26 -13.83 1.47
C ARG A 144 -12.19 -13.47 2.94
N GLU A 145 -13.35 -13.39 3.59
CA GLU A 145 -13.45 -12.99 5.01
C GLU A 145 -12.85 -14.04 5.94
N GLY A 146 -13.03 -15.33 5.64
CA GLY A 146 -12.57 -16.41 6.51
C GLY A 146 -11.11 -16.83 6.34
N TYR A 147 -10.46 -16.49 5.22
CA TYR A 147 -9.10 -16.96 4.94
C TYR A 147 -8.22 -15.90 4.26
N ALA A 148 -8.60 -15.43 3.06
CA ALA A 148 -7.71 -14.63 2.22
C ALA A 148 -7.41 -13.24 2.78
N TYR A 149 -8.35 -12.64 3.51
CA TYR A 149 -8.18 -11.38 4.21
C TYR A 149 -7.41 -11.53 5.54
N PRO A 150 -7.80 -12.42 6.48
CA PRO A 150 -7.12 -12.52 7.77
C PRO A 150 -5.71 -13.11 7.70
N LEU A 151 -5.42 -14.00 6.74
CA LEU A 151 -4.10 -14.63 6.62
C LEU A 151 -2.95 -13.61 6.48
N PRO A 152 -2.93 -12.72 5.45
CA PRO A 152 -1.85 -11.75 5.30
C PRO A 152 -1.79 -10.74 6.46
N LEU A 153 -2.92 -10.37 7.06
CA LEU A 153 -2.95 -9.48 8.22
C LEU A 153 -2.27 -10.10 9.43
N GLN A 154 -2.58 -11.35 9.77
CA GLN A 154 -1.92 -12.03 10.89
C GLN A 154 -0.41 -12.19 10.67
N VAL A 155 -0.01 -12.54 9.44
CA VAL A 155 1.41 -12.67 9.09
C VAL A 155 2.15 -11.34 9.23
N ILE A 156 1.57 -10.23 8.77
CA ILE A 156 2.23 -8.93 8.88
C ILE A 156 2.26 -8.42 10.33
N TYR A 157 1.24 -8.72 11.13
CA TYR A 157 1.23 -8.39 12.57
C TYR A 157 2.36 -9.08 13.32
N GLU A 158 2.65 -10.34 12.99
CA GLU A 158 3.79 -11.04 13.58
C GLU A 158 5.12 -10.45 13.15
N LEU A 159 5.25 -10.10 11.87
CA LEU A 159 6.47 -9.48 11.36
C LEU A 159 6.77 -8.15 12.06
N PHE A 160 5.75 -7.33 12.32
CA PHE A 160 5.90 -6.07 13.07
C PHE A 160 5.98 -6.27 14.58
N GLY A 161 5.78 -7.49 15.09
CA GLY A 161 5.71 -7.79 16.50
C GLY A 161 4.50 -7.16 17.18
N LEU A 162 3.43 -6.88 16.43
CA LEU A 162 2.17 -6.33 16.92
C LEU A 162 1.42 -7.45 17.67
N THR A 163 1.61 -7.53 18.98
CA THR A 163 1.00 -8.57 19.85
C THR A 163 -0.22 -8.10 20.62
N ASP A 164 -0.43 -6.79 20.71
CA ASP A 164 -1.59 -6.19 21.37
C ASP A 164 -2.82 -6.30 20.47
N GLU A 165 -3.85 -6.98 20.95
CA GLU A 165 -5.06 -7.26 20.16
C GLU A 165 -5.88 -5.98 19.89
N GLY A 166 -5.82 -5.00 20.79
CA GLY A 166 -6.44 -3.69 20.59
C GLY A 166 -5.79 -2.91 19.45
N LEU A 167 -4.45 -2.88 19.40
CA LEU A 167 -3.70 -2.27 18.31
C LEU A 167 -3.90 -3.02 16.99
N ARG A 168 -4.02 -4.36 17.01
CA ARG A 168 -4.36 -5.15 15.81
C ARG A 168 -5.73 -4.77 15.26
N ALA A 169 -6.75 -4.66 16.12
CA ALA A 169 -8.09 -4.25 15.70
C ALA A 169 -8.10 -2.85 15.07
N ARG A 170 -7.40 -1.89 15.71
CA ARG A 170 -7.23 -0.53 15.17
C ARG A 170 -6.48 -0.52 13.83
N MET A 171 -5.43 -1.33 13.70
CA MET A 171 -4.68 -1.47 12.44
C MET A 171 -5.53 -2.09 11.32
N SER A 172 -6.34 -3.11 11.61
CA SER A 172 -7.27 -3.69 10.63
C SER A 172 -8.28 -2.64 10.15
N ALA A 173 -8.90 -1.90 11.07
CA ALA A 173 -9.84 -0.84 10.73
C ALA A 173 -9.21 0.28 9.89
N PHE A 174 -7.95 0.63 10.17
CA PHE A 174 -7.18 1.56 9.34
C PHE A 174 -6.90 0.98 7.94
N ALA A 175 -6.53 -0.30 7.84
CA ALA A 175 -6.27 -0.94 6.56
C ALA A 175 -7.52 -0.91 5.67
N ASP A 176 -8.69 -1.20 6.21
CA ASP A 176 -9.96 -1.18 5.48
C ASP A 176 -10.33 0.21 4.95
N SER A 177 -10.05 1.27 5.71
CA SER A 177 -10.34 2.64 5.28
C SER A 177 -9.35 3.16 4.24
N SER A 178 -8.07 2.79 4.36
CA SER A 178 -6.97 3.36 3.56
C SER A 178 -7.00 3.03 2.07
N PHE A 179 -7.65 1.93 1.68
CA PHE A 179 -7.77 1.53 0.27
C PHE A 179 -8.97 2.16 -0.45
N ARG A 180 -9.82 2.91 0.26
CA ARG A 180 -10.98 3.58 -0.34
C ARG A 180 -10.52 4.88 -1.04
N THR A 181 -10.68 4.92 -2.36
CA THR A 181 -10.38 6.08 -3.23
C THR A 181 -11.50 7.11 -3.28
N THR A 182 -12.62 6.83 -2.61
CA THR A 182 -13.80 7.70 -2.51
C THR A 182 -13.96 8.33 -1.13
N THR A 183 -12.87 8.38 -0.37
CA THR A 183 -12.84 8.83 1.03
C THR A 183 -12.86 10.36 1.10
N SER A 184 -13.61 10.92 2.03
CA SER A 184 -13.67 12.36 2.25
C SER A 184 -12.35 12.90 2.84
N PRO A 185 -12.06 14.20 2.69
CA PRO A 185 -10.87 14.80 3.27
C PRO A 185 -10.76 14.66 4.79
N GLU A 186 -11.90 14.71 5.50
CA GLU A 186 -11.95 14.54 6.96
C GLU A 186 -11.56 13.12 7.37
N GLU A 187 -12.09 12.12 6.67
CA GLU A 187 -11.73 10.71 6.88
C GLU A 187 -10.25 10.44 6.55
N VAL A 188 -9.69 11.08 5.52
CA VAL A 188 -8.25 11.02 5.19
C VAL A 188 -7.39 11.55 6.34
N ALA A 189 -7.74 12.71 6.89
CA ALA A 189 -7.01 13.31 8.00
C ALA A 189 -7.10 12.46 9.29
N ALA A 190 -8.30 11.97 9.60
CA ALA A 190 -8.54 11.09 10.75
C ALA A 190 -7.74 9.78 10.63
N ALA A 191 -7.71 9.16 9.44
CA ALA A 191 -6.94 7.95 9.20
C ALA A 191 -5.43 8.19 9.38
N SER A 192 -4.91 9.32 8.89
CA SER A 192 -3.49 9.68 9.09
C SER A 192 -3.13 9.81 10.57
N ALA A 193 -3.96 10.53 11.34
CA ALA A 193 -3.74 10.71 12.78
C ALA A 193 -3.81 9.37 13.54
N GLU A 194 -4.72 8.49 13.16
CA GLU A 194 -4.86 7.17 13.76
C GLU A 194 -3.67 6.26 13.46
N MET A 195 -3.16 6.27 12.23
CA MET A 195 -1.92 5.56 11.88
C MET A 195 -0.74 6.05 12.71
N ASP A 196 -0.56 7.37 12.87
CA ASP A 196 0.50 7.93 13.70
C ASP A 196 0.38 7.47 15.16
N ALA A 197 -0.84 7.43 15.70
CA ALA A 197 -1.10 6.95 17.05
C ALA A 197 -0.80 5.44 17.23
N ILE A 198 -1.20 4.61 16.26
CA ILE A 198 -0.92 3.17 16.27
C ILE A 198 0.59 2.93 16.22
N MET A 199 1.30 3.61 15.31
CA MET A 199 2.75 3.47 15.15
C MET A 199 3.50 3.97 16.39
N ALA A 200 3.09 5.08 16.98
CA ALA A 200 3.67 5.59 18.22
C ALA A 200 3.52 4.60 19.38
N ALA A 201 2.33 4.01 19.54
CA ALA A 201 2.07 3.01 20.57
C ALA A 201 2.89 1.72 20.36
N LEU A 202 2.97 1.25 19.12
CA LEU A 202 3.80 0.09 18.76
C LEU A 202 5.29 0.35 19.07
N VAL A 203 5.82 1.50 18.65
CA VAL A 203 7.22 1.88 18.91
C VAL A 203 7.50 1.99 20.41
N ALA A 204 6.59 2.60 21.19
CA ALA A 204 6.74 2.69 22.64
C ALA A 204 6.81 1.30 23.28
N SER A 205 5.87 0.42 22.94
CA SER A 205 5.84 -0.97 23.42
C SER A 205 7.13 -1.72 23.09
N LYS A 206 7.66 -1.55 21.87
CA LYS A 206 8.89 -2.22 21.41
C LYS A 206 10.18 -1.64 21.98
N ARG A 207 10.18 -0.37 22.40
CA ARG A 207 11.29 0.22 23.16
C ARG A 207 11.39 -0.35 24.57
N GLU A 208 10.25 -0.63 25.20
CA GLU A 208 10.20 -1.24 26.55
C GLU A 208 10.48 -2.75 26.51
N ARG A 209 9.95 -3.44 25.50
CA ARG A 209 10.02 -4.90 25.35
C ARG A 209 10.40 -5.28 23.91
N PRO A 210 11.71 -5.18 23.56
CA PRO A 210 12.15 -5.53 22.23
C PRO A 210 11.99 -7.03 21.95
N GLY A 211 11.62 -7.37 20.72
CA GLY A 211 11.46 -8.74 20.25
C GLY A 211 12.31 -9.04 19.01
N ASP A 212 12.24 -10.28 18.53
CA ASP A 212 12.77 -10.64 17.20
C ASP A 212 11.73 -10.31 16.12
N ASP A 213 11.49 -9.02 15.94
CA ASP A 213 10.53 -8.47 14.97
C ASP A 213 11.14 -7.29 14.19
N LEU A 214 10.45 -6.85 13.14
CA LEU A 214 10.90 -5.77 12.28
C LEU A 214 11.00 -4.43 13.03
N THR A 215 10.13 -4.19 14.01
CA THR A 215 10.02 -2.90 14.68
C THR A 215 11.14 -2.69 15.70
N SER A 216 11.61 -3.76 16.34
CA SER A 216 12.73 -3.74 17.28
C SER A 216 14.13 -3.71 16.64
N GLY A 217 14.26 -4.11 15.37
CA GLY A 217 15.53 -4.30 14.67
C GLY A 217 16.19 -3.07 14.04
#